data_AF-A0A953WVG2-F1
#
_entry.id   AF-A0A953WVG2-F1
#
_cell.length_a   1.000
_cell.length_b   1.000
_cell.length_c   1.000
_cell.angle_alpha   90.00
_cell.angle_beta   90.00
_cell.angle_gamma   90.00
#
_symmetry.space_group_name_H-M   'P 1'
#
loop_
_entity.id
_entity.type
_entity.pdbx_description
1 polymer ?
#
loop_
_entity_poly.entity_id
_entity_poly.type
_entity_poly.pdbx_seq_one_letter_code
_entity_poly.pdbx_strand_id
1 'polypeptide(L)'
;MPALRHLPATAPKEDVLQAIAADGAVILDNLMSDDLLQRVRSELMPYIEATPVGRDDFTGRHTTRTGALVARSPAARELVMNPLVLGASHEFLSPWTDRLQLHLTQVIRIKPGQGAQLLHRDRLAWGNFIPRTMEPQLNSIWAMTDFTRENGATRVVPGSHLWDDDRVAQEDEITYAEMKAGSMILYTGSVIHSGGANVSAADRIGINITYTVGWLRQEENQYLSCPPDIAATLDPELRALIGYTMGNYALGYFTPPLPPGEGPEICPPETLFDGKERSWGDDLLKATAARAAGITV
;
A
#
# COMPACT_ATOMS: atom_id res chain seq x y z
N MET A 1 -16.47 -23.83 1.85
CA MET A 1 -16.27 -22.56 1.13
C MET A 1 -14.98 -21.94 1.66
N PRO A 2 -14.11 -21.43 0.79
CA PRO A 2 -12.92 -20.70 1.21
C PRO A 2 -13.32 -19.50 2.06
N ALA A 3 -12.57 -19.23 3.12
CA ALA A 3 -12.79 -18.13 4.03
C ALA A 3 -11.44 -17.53 4.41
N LEU A 4 -11.40 -16.20 4.58
CA LEU A 4 -10.22 -15.53 5.10
C LEU A 4 -10.17 -15.66 6.62
N ARG A 5 -8.96 -15.76 7.16
CA ARG A 5 -8.76 -15.70 8.60
C ARG A 5 -9.05 -14.29 9.10
N HIS A 6 -9.82 -14.20 10.17
CA HIS A 6 -10.02 -12.98 10.95
C HIS A 6 -9.13 -13.03 12.19
N LEU A 7 -8.41 -11.95 12.46
CA LEU A 7 -7.60 -11.77 13.65
C LEU A 7 -8.02 -10.48 14.37
N PRO A 8 -8.00 -10.45 15.71
CA PRO A 8 -8.28 -9.22 16.45
C PRO A 8 -7.18 -8.18 16.23
N ALA A 9 -7.49 -6.89 16.46
CA ALA A 9 -6.51 -5.80 16.43
C ALA A 9 -5.29 -6.00 17.36
N THR A 10 -5.41 -6.85 18.38
CA THR A 10 -4.35 -7.19 19.33
C THR A 10 -3.54 -8.43 18.94
N ALA A 11 -3.78 -9.00 17.76
CA ALA A 11 -3.07 -10.19 17.31
C ALA A 11 -1.55 -9.92 17.21
N PRO A 12 -0.72 -10.90 17.58
CA PRO A 12 0.71 -10.79 17.37
C PRO A 12 1.00 -10.77 15.87
N LYS A 13 2.06 -10.04 15.49
CA LYS A 13 2.49 -9.89 14.09
C LYS A 13 2.76 -11.25 13.42
N GLU A 14 3.26 -12.22 14.18
CA GLU A 14 3.59 -13.56 13.71
C GLU A 14 2.34 -14.29 13.20
N ASP A 15 1.19 -14.12 13.86
CA ASP A 15 -0.08 -14.72 13.42
C ASP A 15 -0.58 -14.09 12.11
N VAL A 16 -0.37 -12.77 11.95
CA VAL A 16 -0.67 -12.04 10.71
C VAL A 16 0.17 -12.59 9.55
N LEU A 17 1.48 -12.73 9.76
CA LEU A 17 2.40 -13.26 8.75
C LEU A 17 2.12 -14.72 8.42
N GLN A 18 1.73 -15.54 9.41
CA GLN A 18 1.35 -16.93 9.17
C GLN A 18 0.08 -17.04 8.32
N ALA A 19 -0.91 -16.16 8.57
CA ALA A 19 -2.13 -16.10 7.75
C ALA A 19 -1.82 -15.65 6.31
N ILE A 20 -0.97 -14.63 6.14
CA ILE A 20 -0.51 -14.19 4.82
C ILE A 20 0.23 -15.32 4.09
N ALA A 21 1.11 -16.06 4.77
CA ALA A 21 1.84 -17.15 4.15
C ALA A 21 0.90 -18.27 3.65
N ALA A 22 -0.13 -18.59 4.42
CA ALA A 22 -1.09 -19.64 4.10
C ALA A 22 -2.09 -19.22 3.00
N ASP A 23 -2.70 -18.05 3.16
CA ASP A 23 -3.89 -17.65 2.40
C ASP A 23 -3.60 -16.51 1.41
N GLY A 24 -2.45 -15.86 1.50
CA GLY A 24 -2.11 -14.66 0.73
C GLY A 24 -2.84 -13.40 1.22
N ALA A 25 -3.71 -13.52 2.22
CA ALA A 25 -4.51 -12.45 2.77
C ALA A 25 -5.03 -12.76 4.19
N VAL A 26 -5.30 -11.72 4.97
CA VAL A 26 -5.86 -11.81 6.33
C VAL A 26 -6.70 -10.57 6.66
N ILE A 27 -7.74 -10.74 7.46
CA ILE A 27 -8.57 -9.63 7.95
C ILE A 27 -8.19 -9.32 9.41
N LEU A 28 -7.93 -8.05 9.70
CA LEU A 28 -7.70 -7.51 11.03
C LEU A 28 -8.95 -6.74 11.48
N ASP A 29 -9.63 -7.27 12.49
CA ASP A 29 -10.92 -6.74 12.93
C ASP A 29 -10.76 -5.53 13.85
N ASN A 30 -11.50 -4.45 13.54
CA ASN A 30 -11.59 -3.22 14.33
C ASN A 30 -10.23 -2.60 14.68
N LEU A 31 -9.27 -2.65 13.74
CA LEU A 31 -7.92 -2.12 13.94
C LEU A 31 -7.89 -0.58 13.94
N MET A 32 -8.77 0.05 13.16
CA MET A 32 -9.01 1.49 13.21
C MET A 32 -10.11 1.76 14.24
N SER A 33 -9.79 2.58 15.26
CA SER A 33 -10.76 2.97 16.29
C SER A 33 -11.88 3.84 15.70
N ASP A 34 -13.03 3.90 16.39
CA ASP A 34 -14.15 4.76 15.99
C ASP A 34 -13.77 6.25 15.87
N ASP A 35 -12.92 6.74 16.78
CA ASP A 35 -12.37 8.10 16.72
C ASP A 35 -11.54 8.32 15.44
N LEU A 36 -10.61 7.41 15.16
CA LEU A 36 -9.76 7.49 13.98
C LEU A 36 -10.60 7.41 12.70
N LEU A 37 -11.59 6.51 12.65
CA LEU A 37 -12.54 6.40 11.54
C LEU A 37 -13.32 7.70 11.32
N GLN A 38 -13.78 8.35 12.40
CA GLN A 38 -14.48 9.62 12.31
C GLN A 38 -13.58 10.75 11.78
N ARG A 39 -12.33 10.85 12.26
CA ARG A 39 -11.36 11.85 11.79
C ARG A 39 -11.00 11.64 10.33
N VAL A 40 -10.69 10.40 9.94
CA VAL A 40 -10.42 10.01 8.54
C VAL A 40 -11.60 10.39 7.64
N ARG A 41 -12.83 10.09 8.03
CA ARG A 41 -14.03 10.49 7.26
C ARG A 41 -14.14 12.01 7.15
N SER A 42 -14.02 12.74 8.26
CA SER A 42 -14.13 14.19 8.29
C SER A 42 -13.10 14.87 7.37
N GLU A 43 -11.85 14.40 7.40
CA GLU A 43 -10.75 14.96 6.62
C GLU A 43 -10.83 14.61 5.13
N LEU A 44 -11.29 13.41 4.77
CA LEU A 44 -11.23 12.92 3.39
C LEU A 44 -12.53 13.08 2.60
N MET A 45 -13.71 13.09 3.24
CA MET A 45 -14.99 13.14 2.53
C MET A 45 -15.13 14.33 1.56
N PRO A 46 -14.69 15.57 1.88
CA PRO A 46 -14.74 16.67 0.92
C PRO A 46 -13.98 16.37 -0.39
N TYR A 47 -12.84 15.69 -0.30
CA TYR A 47 -12.07 15.28 -1.47
C TYR A 47 -12.71 14.09 -2.20
N ILE A 48 -13.27 13.13 -1.45
CA ILE A 48 -13.96 11.95 -2.00
C ILE A 48 -15.20 12.36 -2.79
N GLU A 49 -16.00 13.30 -2.27
CA GLU A 49 -17.22 13.79 -2.92
C GLU A 49 -16.92 14.59 -4.19
N ALA A 50 -15.82 15.34 -4.20
CA ALA A 50 -15.37 16.10 -5.36
C ALA A 50 -14.67 15.26 -6.43
N THR A 51 -14.28 14.01 -6.13
CA THR A 51 -13.52 13.18 -7.06
C THR A 51 -14.42 12.60 -8.15
N PRO A 52 -14.08 12.79 -9.45
CA PRO A 52 -14.87 12.24 -10.55
C PRO A 52 -14.74 10.72 -10.63
N VAL A 53 -15.69 10.10 -11.32
CA VAL A 53 -15.65 8.65 -11.61
C VAL A 53 -14.51 8.28 -12.57
N GLY A 54 -14.10 7.02 -12.53
CA GLY A 54 -13.13 6.43 -13.43
C GLY A 54 -13.53 6.54 -14.91
N ARG A 55 -12.52 6.43 -15.78
CA ARG A 55 -12.67 6.68 -17.22
C ARG A 55 -12.87 5.40 -18.04
N ASP A 56 -12.62 4.25 -17.44
CA ASP A 56 -12.62 2.94 -18.10
C ASP A 56 -13.18 1.84 -17.18
N ASP A 57 -13.21 0.61 -17.67
CA ASP A 57 -13.83 -0.53 -16.98
C ASP A 57 -12.95 -1.06 -15.82
N PHE A 58 -11.64 -0.77 -15.82
CA PHE A 58 -10.75 -1.16 -14.74
C PHE A 58 -10.81 -0.19 -13.56
N THR A 59 -10.67 1.11 -13.86
CA THR A 59 -10.81 2.21 -12.91
C THR A 59 -12.24 2.34 -12.40
N GLY A 60 -13.22 1.93 -13.20
CA GLY A 60 -14.63 1.77 -12.88
C GLY A 60 -15.47 3.00 -13.22
N ARG A 61 -16.52 2.83 -14.04
CA ARG A 61 -17.43 3.90 -14.47
C ARG A 61 -18.32 4.47 -13.36
N HIS A 62 -18.44 3.73 -12.25
CA HIS A 62 -19.13 4.11 -11.02
C HIS A 62 -18.20 3.96 -9.81
N THR A 63 -16.89 4.01 -10.03
CA THR A 63 -15.86 4.01 -8.98
C THR A 63 -15.15 5.36 -8.99
N THR A 64 -14.86 5.91 -7.82
CA THR A 64 -14.00 7.10 -7.67
C THR A 64 -12.74 6.74 -6.91
N ARG A 65 -11.63 7.39 -7.26
CA ARG A 65 -10.29 7.11 -6.72
C ARG A 65 -9.61 8.40 -6.28
N THR A 66 -9.53 8.62 -4.97
CA THR A 66 -9.02 9.88 -4.37
C THR A 66 -7.61 9.65 -3.80
N GLY A 67 -6.59 10.31 -4.35
CA GLY A 67 -5.18 10.15 -3.91
C GLY A 67 -4.67 11.27 -3.00
N ALA A 68 -3.35 11.33 -2.85
CA ALA A 68 -2.58 12.31 -2.06
C ALA A 68 -2.96 12.33 -0.57
N LEU A 69 -3.25 11.16 0.02
CA LEU A 69 -3.80 11.11 1.37
C LEU A 69 -2.81 11.59 2.42
N VAL A 70 -1.51 11.29 2.24
CA VAL A 70 -0.46 11.78 3.16
C VAL A 70 -0.44 13.31 3.22
N ALA A 71 -0.58 13.99 2.08
CA ALA A 71 -0.63 15.45 2.06
C ALA A 71 -1.94 16.01 2.64
N ARG A 72 -3.06 15.30 2.48
CA ARG A 72 -4.41 15.81 2.77
C ARG A 72 -4.94 15.53 4.17
N SER A 73 -4.49 14.46 4.82
CA SER A 73 -5.13 13.95 6.04
C SER A 73 -4.11 13.48 7.07
N PRO A 74 -3.95 14.21 8.20
CA PRO A 74 -3.21 13.71 9.35
C PRO A 74 -3.71 12.35 9.84
N ALA A 75 -5.03 12.11 9.86
CA ALA A 75 -5.59 10.84 10.30
C ALA A 75 -5.21 9.68 9.37
N ALA A 76 -5.12 9.90 8.06
CA ALA A 76 -4.64 8.88 7.11
C ALA A 76 -3.16 8.50 7.36
N ARG A 77 -2.35 9.42 7.88
CA ARG A 77 -0.95 9.14 8.25
C ARG A 77 -0.86 8.15 9.39
N GLU A 78 -1.79 8.17 10.34
CA GLU A 78 -1.86 7.18 11.42
C GLU A 78 -2.16 5.77 10.90
N LEU A 79 -2.95 5.65 9.81
CA LEU A 79 -3.16 4.37 9.14
C LEU A 79 -1.90 3.88 8.42
N VAL A 80 -1.22 4.79 7.72
CA VAL A 80 0.08 4.52 7.06
C VAL A 80 1.13 4.05 8.06
N MET A 81 1.16 4.67 9.24
CA MET A 81 2.14 4.40 10.29
C MET A 81 1.62 3.39 11.34
N ASN A 82 0.55 2.65 11.06
CA ASN A 82 0.01 1.69 12.02
C ASN A 82 1.09 0.64 12.38
N PRO A 83 1.48 0.49 13.67
CA PRO A 83 2.65 -0.30 14.04
C PRO A 83 2.57 -1.78 13.64
N LEU A 84 1.40 -2.40 13.76
CA LEU A 84 1.21 -3.81 13.40
C LEU A 84 1.37 -4.00 11.88
N VAL A 85 0.77 -3.10 11.10
CA VAL A 85 0.72 -3.19 9.64
C VAL A 85 2.06 -2.86 9.02
N LEU A 86 2.69 -1.76 9.46
CA LEU A 86 4.01 -1.37 8.99
C LEU A 86 5.07 -2.39 9.43
N GLY A 87 4.98 -2.92 10.64
CA GLY A 87 5.86 -3.97 11.14
C GLY A 87 5.72 -5.29 10.36
N ALA A 88 4.49 -5.73 10.08
CA ALA A 88 4.24 -6.90 9.24
C ALA A 88 4.72 -6.69 7.80
N SER A 89 4.48 -5.51 7.23
CA SER A 89 4.94 -5.15 5.89
C SER A 89 6.46 -5.16 5.79
N HIS A 90 7.14 -4.61 6.80
CA HIS A 90 8.59 -4.59 6.86
C HIS A 90 9.16 -6.01 6.90
N GLU A 91 8.69 -6.84 7.82
CA GLU A 91 9.17 -8.21 7.94
C GLU A 91 8.89 -9.02 6.66
N PHE A 92 7.69 -8.92 6.12
CA PHE A 92 7.30 -9.61 4.90
C PHE A 92 8.18 -9.24 3.69
N LEU A 93 8.48 -7.95 3.49
CA LEU A 93 9.22 -7.46 2.32
C LEU A 93 10.75 -7.43 2.52
N SER A 94 11.23 -7.52 3.76
CA SER A 94 12.67 -7.49 4.10
C SER A 94 13.57 -8.44 3.31
N PRO A 95 13.12 -9.63 2.83
CA PRO A 95 13.98 -10.48 2.01
C PRO A 95 14.43 -9.84 0.68
N TRP A 96 13.71 -8.82 0.20
CA TRP A 96 13.91 -8.23 -1.13
C TRP A 96 14.28 -6.74 -1.11
N THR A 97 14.42 -6.14 0.08
CA THR A 97 14.74 -4.71 0.19
C THR A 97 15.39 -4.35 1.52
N ASP A 98 16.27 -3.34 1.50
CA ASP A 98 16.73 -2.66 2.74
C ASP A 98 15.72 -1.67 3.27
N ARG A 99 14.95 -1.05 2.36
CA ARG A 99 14.01 0.00 2.69
C ARG A 99 12.65 -0.26 2.06
N LEU A 100 11.62 0.01 2.84
CA LEU A 100 10.26 0.09 2.32
C LEU A 100 9.96 1.52 1.88
N GLN A 101 9.05 1.63 0.94
CA GLN A 101 8.41 2.89 0.59
C GLN A 101 6.91 2.66 0.41
N LEU A 102 6.12 3.72 0.51
CA LEU A 102 4.72 3.71 0.13
C LEU A 102 4.60 3.61 -1.40
N HIS A 103 3.84 2.63 -1.87
CA HIS A 103 3.50 2.49 -3.28
C HIS A 103 2.36 3.42 -3.69
N LEU A 104 1.31 3.49 -2.85
CA LEU A 104 0.20 4.44 -2.99
C LEU A 104 -0.59 4.61 -1.70
N THR A 105 -1.31 5.73 -1.63
CA THR A 105 -2.39 5.98 -0.68
C THR A 105 -3.62 6.48 -1.47
N GLN A 106 -4.72 5.73 -1.44
CA GLN A 106 -5.89 6.07 -2.25
C GLN A 106 -7.20 5.62 -1.60
N VAL A 107 -8.22 6.47 -1.60
CA VAL A 107 -9.60 6.05 -1.30
C VAL A 107 -10.24 5.48 -2.54
N ILE A 108 -10.79 4.28 -2.44
CA ILE A 108 -11.61 3.62 -3.45
C ILE A 108 -13.07 3.64 -2.96
N ARG A 109 -13.92 4.38 -3.66
CA ARG A 109 -15.37 4.43 -3.43
C ARG A 109 -16.10 3.78 -4.59
N ILE A 110 -16.74 2.65 -4.32
CA ILE A 110 -17.55 1.86 -5.25
C ILE A 110 -19.01 2.26 -5.06
N LYS A 111 -19.60 2.91 -6.06
CA LYS A 111 -20.99 3.40 -6.00
C LYS A 111 -21.99 2.32 -6.43
N PRO A 112 -23.29 2.46 -6.09
CA PRO A 112 -24.35 1.57 -6.57
C PRO A 112 -24.30 1.35 -8.09
N GLY A 113 -24.45 0.10 -8.51
CA GLY A 113 -24.45 -0.31 -9.91
C GLY A 113 -23.07 -0.54 -10.51
N GLN A 114 -21.98 -0.34 -9.77
CA GLN A 114 -20.64 -0.70 -10.22
C GLN A 114 -20.51 -2.23 -10.31
N GLY A 115 -20.15 -2.74 -11.50
CA GLY A 115 -19.84 -4.15 -11.69
C GLY A 115 -18.53 -4.57 -11.01
N ALA A 116 -18.33 -5.88 -10.85
CA ALA A 116 -17.09 -6.40 -10.30
C ALA A 116 -15.91 -6.10 -11.23
N GLN A 117 -14.74 -5.85 -10.65
CA GLN A 117 -13.50 -5.78 -11.41
C GLN A 117 -13.11 -7.17 -11.92
N LEU A 118 -12.25 -7.19 -12.94
CA LEU A 118 -11.57 -8.42 -13.36
C LEU A 118 -10.70 -8.92 -12.21
N LEU A 119 -10.63 -10.24 -12.04
CA LEU A 119 -9.68 -10.85 -11.12
C LEU A 119 -8.26 -10.57 -11.62
N HIS A 120 -7.40 -10.10 -10.71
CA HIS A 120 -6.03 -9.72 -11.02
C HIS A 120 -5.11 -9.93 -9.82
N ARG A 121 -3.81 -9.73 -10.07
CA ARG A 121 -2.74 -9.67 -9.08
C ARG A 121 -2.11 -8.29 -9.18
N ASP A 122 -1.98 -7.57 -8.08
CA ASP A 122 -1.46 -6.18 -8.14
C ASP A 122 0.00 -6.11 -8.57
N ARG A 123 0.79 -7.18 -8.34
CA ARG A 123 2.18 -7.25 -8.84
C ARG A 123 2.31 -7.00 -10.34
N LEU A 124 1.22 -7.18 -11.10
CA LEU A 124 1.15 -6.91 -12.54
C LEU A 124 1.22 -5.41 -12.87
N ALA A 125 1.18 -4.52 -11.87
CA ALA A 125 1.50 -3.11 -12.04
C ALA A 125 2.92 -2.90 -12.63
N TRP A 126 3.85 -3.83 -12.36
CA TRP A 126 5.17 -3.87 -12.99
C TRP A 126 5.27 -4.92 -14.10
N GLY A 127 4.14 -5.29 -14.71
CA GLY A 127 4.07 -6.32 -15.75
C GLY A 127 4.52 -7.71 -15.27
N ASN A 128 5.04 -8.51 -16.20
CA ASN A 128 5.56 -9.85 -15.92
C ASN A 128 7.08 -9.85 -15.61
N PHE A 129 7.63 -8.71 -15.23
CA PHE A 129 9.08 -8.55 -15.01
C PHE A 129 9.52 -8.92 -13.59
N ILE A 130 8.59 -8.98 -12.63
CA ILE A 130 8.91 -9.36 -11.26
C ILE A 130 8.96 -10.89 -11.16
N PRO A 131 10.08 -11.50 -10.72
CA PRO A 131 10.20 -12.95 -10.56
C PRO A 131 9.17 -13.51 -9.56
N ARG A 132 8.63 -14.71 -9.82
CA ARG A 132 7.66 -15.37 -8.92
C ARG A 132 8.20 -15.68 -7.53
N THR A 133 9.52 -15.81 -7.39
CA THR A 133 10.21 -16.04 -6.11
C THR A 133 10.27 -14.79 -5.22
N MET A 134 9.61 -13.71 -5.62
CA MET A 134 9.63 -12.41 -4.95
C MET A 134 8.22 -11.84 -4.83
N GLU A 135 7.97 -11.19 -3.69
CA GLU A 135 6.81 -10.31 -3.50
C GLU A 135 7.25 -8.84 -3.57
N PRO A 136 6.71 -8.05 -4.51
CA PRO A 136 7.08 -6.66 -4.68
C PRO A 136 6.35 -5.71 -3.72
N GLN A 137 5.24 -6.15 -3.14
CA GLN A 137 4.35 -5.30 -2.35
C GLN A 137 3.53 -6.07 -1.32
N LEU A 138 3.06 -5.35 -0.31
CA LEU A 138 1.99 -5.78 0.59
C LEU A 138 0.92 -4.69 0.65
N ASN A 139 -0.33 -5.07 0.39
CA ASN A 139 -1.46 -4.17 0.24
C ASN A 139 -2.36 -4.21 1.47
N SER A 140 -2.94 -3.07 1.82
CA SER A 140 -4.00 -2.99 2.82
C SER A 140 -5.20 -2.22 2.30
N ILE A 141 -6.42 -2.70 2.59
CA ILE A 141 -7.66 -1.94 2.39
C ILE A 141 -8.37 -1.79 3.73
N TRP A 142 -8.37 -0.57 4.25
CA TRP A 142 -9.08 -0.19 5.46
C TRP A 142 -10.54 0.16 5.16
N ALA A 143 -11.47 -0.44 5.89
CA ALA A 143 -12.90 -0.25 5.68
C ALA A 143 -13.39 1.08 6.30
N MET A 144 -13.75 2.06 5.45
CA MET A 144 -14.43 3.29 5.91
C MET A 144 -15.94 3.08 6.04
N THR A 145 -16.50 2.06 5.39
CA THR A 145 -17.88 1.58 5.53
C THR A 145 -17.83 0.08 5.77
N ASP A 146 -18.91 -0.54 6.24
CA ASP A 146 -19.01 -1.99 6.24
C ASP A 146 -18.78 -2.53 4.83
N PHE A 147 -18.03 -3.63 4.73
CA PHE A 147 -17.85 -4.39 3.51
C PHE A 147 -18.73 -5.62 3.60
N THR A 148 -19.62 -5.78 2.63
CA THR A 148 -20.50 -6.94 2.50
C THR A 148 -20.42 -7.48 1.08
N ARG A 149 -20.78 -8.73 0.87
CA ARG A 149 -20.90 -9.30 -0.48
C ARG A 149 -21.80 -8.44 -1.38
N GLU A 150 -22.90 -7.92 -0.82
CA GLU A 150 -23.89 -7.11 -1.52
C GLU A 150 -23.34 -5.75 -2.00
N ASN A 151 -22.55 -5.07 -1.16
CA ASN A 151 -22.00 -3.75 -1.50
C ASN A 151 -20.64 -3.81 -2.21
N GLY A 152 -20.21 -5.01 -2.59
CA GLY A 152 -18.99 -5.23 -3.36
C GLY A 152 -17.74 -5.29 -2.49
N ALA A 153 -17.78 -5.99 -1.35
CA ALA A 153 -16.58 -6.39 -0.61
C ALA A 153 -15.51 -6.97 -1.55
N THR A 154 -14.24 -6.77 -1.21
CA THR A 154 -13.12 -7.29 -2.01
C THR A 154 -13.24 -8.80 -2.13
N ARG A 155 -13.24 -9.30 -3.36
CA ARG A 155 -13.17 -10.73 -3.69
C ARG A 155 -11.73 -11.18 -3.59
N VAL A 156 -11.46 -12.31 -2.97
CA VAL A 156 -10.12 -12.89 -2.82
C VAL A 156 -10.19 -14.38 -3.11
N VAL A 157 -9.14 -14.94 -3.69
CA VAL A 157 -8.97 -16.39 -3.88
C VAL A 157 -7.84 -16.85 -2.94
N PRO A 158 -8.15 -17.33 -1.73
CA PRO A 158 -7.13 -17.70 -0.76
C PRO A 158 -6.17 -18.77 -1.30
N GLY A 159 -4.87 -18.60 -1.05
CA GLY A 159 -3.82 -19.52 -1.51
C GLY A 159 -3.39 -19.33 -2.96
N SER A 160 -4.06 -18.45 -3.73
CA SER A 160 -3.74 -18.24 -5.16
C SER A 160 -2.44 -17.50 -5.43
N HIS A 161 -1.81 -16.94 -4.39
CA HIS A 161 -0.45 -16.39 -4.46
C HIS A 161 0.61 -17.47 -4.75
N LEU A 162 0.28 -18.74 -4.51
CA LEU A 162 1.16 -19.89 -4.77
C LEU A 162 0.88 -20.57 -6.13
N TRP A 163 -0.13 -20.11 -6.87
CA TRP A 163 -0.52 -20.75 -8.13
C TRP A 163 0.35 -20.28 -9.29
N ASP A 164 0.52 -21.16 -10.28
CA ASP A 164 1.06 -20.79 -11.59
C ASP A 164 0.24 -19.67 -12.25
N ASP A 165 0.90 -18.86 -13.09
CA ASP A 165 0.34 -17.61 -13.63
C ASP A 165 -0.86 -17.81 -14.57
N ASP A 166 -0.97 -18.98 -15.19
CA ASP A 166 -2.02 -19.33 -16.13
C ASP A 166 -3.26 -19.94 -15.47
N ARG A 167 -3.22 -20.23 -14.16
CA ARG A 167 -4.37 -20.80 -13.45
C ARG A 167 -5.47 -19.75 -13.28
N VAL A 168 -6.66 -20.08 -13.78
CA VAL A 168 -7.87 -19.27 -13.64
C VAL A 168 -8.70 -19.77 -12.45
N ALA A 169 -9.02 -18.85 -11.53
CA ALA A 169 -9.87 -19.14 -10.38
C ALA A 169 -11.32 -19.45 -10.79
N GLN A 170 -11.92 -20.44 -10.12
CA GLN A 170 -13.33 -20.78 -10.24
C GLN A 170 -14.18 -20.02 -9.22
N GLU A 171 -15.49 -19.91 -9.47
CA GLU A 171 -16.39 -19.10 -8.62
C GLU A 171 -16.48 -19.61 -7.17
N ASP A 172 -16.37 -20.92 -6.96
CA ASP A 172 -16.40 -21.55 -5.63
C ASP A 172 -15.09 -21.42 -4.86
N GLU A 173 -14.01 -20.98 -5.50
CA GLU A 173 -12.71 -20.66 -4.90
C GLU A 173 -12.65 -19.20 -4.40
N ILE A 174 -13.64 -18.38 -4.74
CA ILE A 174 -13.69 -16.97 -4.38
C ILE A 174 -14.42 -16.78 -3.05
N THR A 175 -13.79 -16.04 -2.16
CA THR A 175 -14.40 -15.53 -0.93
C THR A 175 -14.48 -14.01 -0.95
N TYR A 176 -15.25 -13.45 -0.02
CA TYR A 176 -15.45 -12.01 0.11
C TYR A 176 -14.88 -11.55 1.44
N ALA A 177 -14.11 -10.46 1.42
CA ALA A 177 -13.58 -9.81 2.61
C ALA A 177 -14.67 -9.01 3.32
N GLU A 178 -15.68 -9.70 3.86
CA GLU A 178 -16.77 -9.11 4.61
C GLU A 178 -16.28 -8.72 6.01
N MET A 179 -16.37 -7.43 6.32
CA MET A 179 -15.81 -6.87 7.55
C MET A 179 -16.50 -5.56 7.92
N LYS A 180 -16.47 -5.20 9.20
CA LYS A 180 -17.06 -3.95 9.68
C LYS A 180 -16.20 -2.74 9.32
N ALA A 181 -16.83 -1.57 9.25
CA ALA A 181 -16.07 -0.32 9.22
C ALA A 181 -15.09 -0.30 10.40
N GLY A 182 -13.85 0.12 10.16
CA GLY A 182 -12.75 0.05 11.12
C GLY A 182 -11.87 -1.21 11.01
N SER A 183 -12.35 -2.29 10.38
CA SER A 183 -11.53 -3.45 10.02
C SER A 183 -10.68 -3.18 8.78
N MET A 184 -9.71 -4.05 8.51
CA MET A 184 -8.85 -3.98 7.33
C MET A 184 -8.49 -5.37 6.81
N ILE A 185 -8.39 -5.51 5.49
CA ILE A 185 -7.73 -6.66 4.85
C ILE A 185 -6.29 -6.30 4.47
N LEU A 186 -5.35 -7.17 4.83
CA LEU A 186 -3.93 -7.13 4.44
C LEU A 186 -3.65 -8.31 3.49
N TYR A 187 -3.04 -8.07 2.33
CA TYR A 187 -2.90 -9.09 1.28
C TYR A 187 -1.68 -8.88 0.39
N THR A 188 -1.15 -9.96 -0.19
CA THR A 188 0.06 -9.90 -1.03
C THR A 188 -0.21 -9.32 -2.41
N GLY A 189 0.85 -8.92 -3.12
CA GLY A 189 0.75 -8.52 -4.53
C GLY A 189 0.40 -9.69 -5.47
N SER A 190 0.61 -10.94 -5.04
CA SER A 190 0.39 -12.14 -5.87
C SER A 190 -0.95 -12.84 -5.64
N VAL A 191 -1.70 -12.54 -4.56
CA VAL A 191 -3.01 -13.16 -4.37
C VAL A 191 -4.00 -12.61 -5.41
N ILE A 192 -4.75 -13.52 -6.04
CA ILE A 192 -5.79 -13.17 -7.00
C ILE A 192 -6.96 -12.54 -6.24
N HIS A 193 -7.33 -11.33 -6.63
CA HIS A 193 -8.40 -10.58 -6.00
C HIS A 193 -9.09 -9.63 -6.99
N SER A 194 -10.20 -9.00 -6.56
CA SER A 194 -10.89 -7.93 -7.30
C SER A 194 -11.83 -7.14 -6.41
N GLY A 195 -12.19 -5.91 -6.80
CA GLY A 195 -13.39 -5.26 -6.26
C GLY A 195 -14.67 -6.03 -6.62
N GLY A 196 -15.51 -6.34 -5.64
CA GLY A 196 -16.82 -6.95 -5.87
C GLY A 196 -17.80 -5.99 -6.56
N ALA A 197 -18.88 -6.55 -7.13
CA ALA A 197 -19.97 -5.75 -7.66
C ALA A 197 -20.76 -5.10 -6.52
N ASN A 198 -21.08 -3.81 -6.63
CA ASN A 198 -21.96 -3.14 -5.69
C ASN A 198 -23.39 -3.16 -6.25
N VAL A 199 -24.20 -4.10 -5.74
CA VAL A 199 -25.63 -4.22 -6.06
C VAL A 199 -26.52 -3.61 -4.99
N SER A 200 -25.93 -2.99 -3.96
CA SER A 200 -26.63 -2.29 -2.88
C SER A 200 -27.05 -0.87 -3.29
N ALA A 201 -27.75 -0.18 -2.39
CA ALA A 201 -28.16 1.22 -2.57
C ALA A 201 -27.17 2.26 -1.99
N ALA A 202 -26.07 1.81 -1.37
CA ALA A 202 -25.09 2.69 -0.71
C ALA A 202 -23.68 2.50 -1.29
N ASP A 203 -22.83 3.52 -1.11
CA ASP A 203 -21.43 3.41 -1.51
C ASP A 203 -20.64 2.51 -0.54
N ARG A 204 -19.72 1.73 -1.09
CA ARG A 204 -18.67 1.04 -0.34
C ARG A 204 -17.39 1.85 -0.43
N ILE A 205 -16.83 2.27 0.69
CA ILE A 205 -15.66 3.15 0.74
C ILE A 205 -14.53 2.48 1.53
N GLY A 206 -13.36 2.35 0.92
CA GLY A 206 -12.16 1.85 1.58
C GLY A 206 -10.91 2.65 1.24
N ILE A 207 -9.93 2.63 2.13
CA ILE A 207 -8.63 3.27 1.94
C ILE A 207 -7.61 2.20 1.61
N ASN A 208 -7.11 2.23 0.38
CA ASN A 208 -6.01 1.40 -0.08
C ASN A 208 -4.67 2.07 0.29
N ILE A 209 -3.86 1.38 1.09
CA ILE A 209 -2.48 1.76 1.42
C ILE A 209 -1.60 0.57 1.08
N THR A 210 -0.63 0.79 0.21
CA THR A 210 0.29 -0.28 -0.23
C THR A 210 1.72 0.12 0.08
N TYR A 211 2.49 -0.84 0.59
CA TYR A 211 3.92 -0.74 0.78
C TYR A 211 4.63 -1.57 -0.29
N THR A 212 5.75 -1.07 -0.79
CA THR A 212 6.57 -1.75 -1.81
C THR A 212 8.05 -1.65 -1.45
N VAL A 213 8.85 -2.50 -2.10
CA VAL A 213 10.32 -2.44 -2.02
C VAL A 213 10.84 -1.10 -2.53
N GLY A 214 11.88 -0.57 -1.88
CA GLY A 214 12.41 0.79 -2.08
C GLY A 214 13.01 1.07 -3.46
N TRP A 215 13.19 0.04 -4.28
CA TRP A 215 13.79 0.14 -5.60
C TRP A 215 12.80 0.06 -6.78
N LEU A 216 11.51 -0.16 -6.50
CA LEU A 216 10.46 -0.15 -7.51
C LEU A 216 9.83 1.23 -7.70
N ARG A 217 9.32 1.49 -8.91
CA ARG A 217 8.53 2.69 -9.19
C ARG A 217 7.17 2.60 -8.50
N GLN A 218 6.79 3.66 -7.78
CA GLN A 218 5.49 3.81 -7.11
C GLN A 218 4.33 4.03 -8.11
N GLU A 219 3.14 3.52 -7.80
CA GLU A 219 1.90 3.83 -8.54
C GLU A 219 1.49 5.28 -8.30
N GLU A 220 1.53 5.73 -7.05
CA GLU A 220 1.39 7.13 -6.69
C GLU A 220 2.76 7.80 -6.62
N ASN A 221 2.99 8.84 -7.42
CA ASN A 221 4.21 9.61 -7.33
C ASN A 221 4.23 10.48 -6.07
N GLN A 222 4.77 9.93 -4.97
CA GLN A 222 4.71 10.58 -3.66
C GLN A 222 5.43 11.94 -3.61
N TYR A 223 6.50 12.13 -4.37
CA TYR A 223 7.19 13.43 -4.45
C TYR A 223 6.30 14.54 -5.03
N LEU A 224 5.33 14.18 -5.88
CA LEU A 224 4.39 15.13 -6.48
C LEU A 224 3.09 15.23 -5.67
N SER A 225 2.62 14.11 -5.12
CA SER A 225 1.44 14.08 -4.25
C SER A 225 1.67 14.75 -2.89
N CYS A 226 2.90 14.68 -2.36
CA CYS A 226 3.35 15.30 -1.11
C CYS A 226 4.68 16.04 -1.36
N PRO A 227 4.62 17.24 -1.96
CA PRO A 227 5.80 18.02 -2.33
C PRO A 227 6.64 18.46 -1.12
N PRO A 228 7.90 18.88 -1.33
CA PRO A 228 8.86 19.11 -0.25
C PRO A 228 8.39 20.12 0.82
N ASP A 229 7.63 21.14 0.44
CA ASP A 229 7.07 22.14 1.34
C ASP A 229 6.06 21.54 2.34
N ILE A 230 5.28 20.54 1.91
CA ILE A 230 4.40 19.78 2.79
C ILE A 230 5.20 18.70 3.55
N ALA A 231 6.08 17.98 2.86
CA ALA A 231 6.87 16.90 3.46
C ALA A 231 7.81 17.39 4.57
N ALA A 232 8.24 18.67 4.52
CA ALA A 232 9.04 19.30 5.55
C ALA A 232 8.36 19.34 6.93
N THR A 233 7.02 19.28 6.98
CA THR A 233 6.25 19.29 8.24
C THR A 233 5.97 17.88 8.78
N LEU A 234 6.38 16.83 8.08
CA LEU A 234 6.14 15.45 8.46
C LEU A 234 7.26 14.92 9.35
N ASP A 235 6.92 13.94 10.19
CA ASP A 235 7.92 13.21 10.96
C ASP A 235 8.92 12.52 10.03
N PRO A 236 10.22 12.46 10.40
CA PRO A 236 11.27 11.92 9.54
C PRO A 236 10.99 10.50 9.03
N GLU A 237 10.34 9.65 9.83
CA GLU A 237 10.02 8.28 9.46
C GLU A 237 8.96 8.20 8.34
N LEU A 238 7.84 8.92 8.50
CA LEU A 238 6.81 9.00 7.46
C LEU A 238 7.37 9.66 6.18
N ARG A 239 8.21 10.69 6.35
CA ARG A 239 8.87 11.38 5.24
C ARG A 239 9.78 10.43 4.45
N ALA A 240 10.57 9.61 5.14
CA ALA A 240 11.37 8.56 4.50
C ALA A 240 10.47 7.55 3.79
N LEU A 241 9.37 7.13 4.42
CA LEU A 241 8.45 6.14 3.86
C LEU A 241 7.75 6.63 2.57
N ILE A 242 7.48 7.92 2.41
CA ILE A 242 6.97 8.48 1.14
C ILE A 242 8.07 8.72 0.09
N GLY A 243 9.30 8.27 0.34
CA GLY A 243 10.40 8.28 -0.64
C GLY A 243 11.41 9.40 -0.46
N TYR A 244 11.27 10.32 0.51
CA TYR A 244 12.33 11.31 0.79
C TYR A 244 13.49 10.68 1.58
N THR A 245 14.04 9.62 1.01
CA THR A 245 15.20 8.87 1.47
C THR A 245 15.75 8.05 0.30
N MET A 246 17.02 7.64 0.38
CA MET A 246 17.54 6.69 -0.61
C MET A 246 16.95 5.30 -0.38
N GLY A 247 16.46 4.65 -1.43
CA GLY A 247 15.90 3.29 -1.35
C GLY A 247 16.96 2.18 -1.32
N ASN A 248 18.15 2.46 -1.88
CA ASN A 248 19.34 1.60 -1.86
C ASN A 248 20.60 2.46 -2.12
N TYR A 249 21.80 1.87 -2.08
CA TYR A 249 23.03 2.60 -2.42
C TYR A 249 22.95 3.17 -3.84
N ALA A 250 23.21 4.48 -3.96
CA ALA A 250 23.09 5.24 -5.21
C ALA A 250 21.69 5.21 -5.86
N LEU A 251 20.63 4.92 -5.10
CA LEU A 251 19.26 4.84 -5.60
C LEU A 251 18.34 5.82 -4.86
N GLY A 252 17.85 6.82 -5.59
CA GLY A 252 16.93 7.84 -5.06
C GLY A 252 17.60 9.14 -4.60
N TYR A 253 18.87 9.38 -4.93
CA TYR A 253 19.51 10.68 -4.74
C TYR A 253 18.93 11.73 -5.70
N PHE A 254 19.16 13.00 -5.41
CA PHE A 254 18.84 14.12 -6.30
C PHE A 254 20.00 15.12 -6.40
N THR A 255 19.91 16.02 -7.37
CA THR A 255 20.83 17.15 -7.54
C THR A 255 20.04 18.44 -7.38
N PRO A 256 20.39 19.34 -6.42
CA PRO A 256 19.86 20.68 -6.37
C PRO A 256 20.14 21.41 -7.69
N PRO A 257 19.14 22.00 -8.37
CA PRO A 257 19.34 22.68 -9.65
C PRO A 257 19.94 24.09 -9.46
N LEU A 258 21.15 24.15 -8.90
CA LEU A 258 21.90 25.38 -8.63
C LEU A 258 22.84 25.75 -9.80
N PRO A 259 23.37 26.98 -9.85
CA PRO A 259 24.35 27.38 -10.87
C PRO A 259 25.61 26.50 -10.87
N PRO A 260 26.39 26.48 -11.98
CA PRO A 260 27.60 25.65 -12.07
C PRO A 260 28.61 25.92 -10.95
N GLY A 261 29.03 24.86 -10.26
CA GLY A 261 29.96 24.93 -9.15
C GLY A 261 29.32 25.33 -7.81
N GLU A 262 28.00 25.47 -7.76
CA GLU A 262 27.25 25.75 -6.54
C GLU A 262 26.58 24.48 -6.00
N GLY A 263 26.95 24.11 -4.78
CA GLY A 263 26.30 23.02 -4.05
C GLY A 263 26.75 21.61 -4.42
N PRO A 264 26.21 20.60 -3.72
CA PRO A 264 26.48 19.19 -3.99
C PRO A 264 25.76 18.70 -5.27
N GLU A 265 26.43 17.83 -6.04
CA GLU A 265 25.86 17.23 -7.26
C GLU A 265 25.04 15.96 -6.99
N ILE A 266 25.28 15.31 -5.85
CA ILE A 266 24.65 14.06 -5.50
C ILE A 266 24.23 14.14 -4.03
N CYS A 267 22.92 14.17 -3.79
CA CYS A 267 22.36 14.40 -2.46
C CYS A 267 21.35 13.34 -2.06
N PRO A 268 21.44 12.80 -0.83
CA PRO A 268 20.32 12.07 -0.28
C PRO A 268 19.14 13.04 -0.05
N PRO A 269 17.88 12.65 -0.36
CA PRO A 269 16.71 13.55 -0.28
C PRO A 269 16.51 14.24 1.09
N GLU A 270 16.99 13.64 2.17
CA GLU A 270 16.91 14.16 3.52
C GLU A 270 17.57 15.54 3.66
N THR A 271 18.60 15.82 2.86
CA THR A 271 19.30 17.11 2.82
C THR A 271 18.40 18.29 2.46
N LEU A 272 17.27 18.04 1.79
CA LEU A 272 16.27 19.07 1.48
C LEU A 272 15.68 19.75 2.72
N PHE A 273 15.70 19.06 3.88
CA PHE A 273 14.91 19.49 5.04
C PHE A 273 15.75 20.07 6.18
N ASP A 274 16.96 19.57 6.38
CA ASP A 274 17.85 20.05 7.47
C ASP A 274 19.19 20.58 6.97
N GLY A 275 19.43 20.54 5.65
CA GLY A 275 20.67 20.99 5.01
C GLY A 275 21.92 20.16 5.39
N LYS A 276 21.75 19.02 6.07
CA LYS A 276 22.84 18.21 6.58
C LYS A 276 22.90 16.86 5.88
N GLU A 277 24.02 16.59 5.23
CA GLU A 277 24.34 15.24 4.79
C GLU A 277 24.83 14.44 6.01
N ARG A 278 23.98 13.52 6.49
CA ARG A 278 24.30 12.71 7.67
C ARG A 278 24.99 11.38 7.32
N SER A 279 24.73 10.87 6.11
CA SER A 279 25.28 9.63 5.56
C SER A 279 24.99 9.60 4.06
N TRP A 280 25.92 9.07 3.27
CA TRP A 280 25.76 8.77 1.84
C TRP A 280 25.14 7.37 1.60
N GLY A 281 24.53 6.78 2.63
CA GLY A 281 24.04 5.41 2.59
C GLY A 281 25.16 4.39 2.72
N ASP A 282 26.19 4.66 3.52
CA ASP A 282 27.28 3.70 3.79
C ASP A 282 26.76 2.39 4.38
N ASP A 283 25.67 2.45 5.15
CA ASP A 283 24.88 1.31 5.62
C ASP A 283 24.27 0.53 4.45
N LEU A 284 23.66 1.23 3.48
CA LEU A 284 23.09 0.63 2.27
C LEU A 284 24.17 0.03 1.37
N LEU A 285 25.35 0.65 1.28
CA LEU A 285 26.49 0.11 0.55
C LEU A 285 26.96 -1.21 1.15
N LYS A 286 27.10 -1.26 2.49
CA LYS A 286 27.49 -2.50 3.20
C LYS A 286 26.46 -3.60 2.99
N ALA A 287 25.16 -3.28 3.13
CA ALA A 287 24.08 -4.24 2.92
C ALA A 287 24.06 -4.77 1.47
N THR A 288 24.21 -3.87 0.49
CA THR A 288 24.31 -4.23 -0.94
C THR A 288 25.50 -5.13 -1.22
N ALA A 289 26.69 -4.77 -0.71
CA ALA A 289 27.92 -5.53 -0.93
C ALA A 289 27.83 -6.94 -0.35
N ALA A 290 27.23 -7.08 0.84
CA ALA A 290 27.07 -8.38 1.48
C ALA A 290 26.06 -9.27 0.75
N ARG A 291 24.92 -8.73 0.30
CA ARG A 291 23.98 -9.49 -0.57
C ARG A 291 24.64 -9.95 -1.86
N ALA A 292 25.41 -9.08 -2.50
CA ALA A 292 26.14 -9.43 -3.72
C ALA A 292 27.16 -10.56 -3.50
N ALA A 293 27.71 -10.66 -2.28
CA ALA A 293 28.61 -11.74 -1.88
C ALA A 293 27.88 -13.03 -1.44
N GLY A 294 26.54 -13.05 -1.44
CA GLY A 294 25.74 -14.17 -0.92
C GLY A 294 25.78 -14.29 0.61
N ILE A 295 26.16 -13.22 1.31
CA ILE A 295 26.20 -13.14 2.77
C ILE A 295 24.89 -12.50 3.23
N THR A 296 24.08 -13.25 3.98
CA THR A 296 22.93 -12.67 4.68
C THR A 296 23.45 -11.74 5.78
N VAL A 297 23.14 -10.44 5.70
CA VAL A 297 23.42 -9.44 6.75
C VAL A 297 22.30 -9.43 7.76
#